data_AF-A0A377TSX1-F1
#
_entry.id   AF-A0A377TSX1-F1
#
_cell.length_a   1.000
_cell.length_b   1.000
_cell.length_c   1.000
_cell.angle_alpha   90.00
_cell.angle_beta   90.00
_cell.angle_gamma   90.00
#
_symmetry.space_group_name_H-M   'P 1'
#
loop_
_entity.id
_entity.type
_entity.pdbx_description
1 polymer ?
#
loop_
_entity_poly.entity_id
_entity_poly.type
_entity_poly.pdbx_seq_one_letter_code
_entity_poly.pdbx_strand_id
1 'polypeptide(L)'
;MPLAIICMTLIFICLIGYWKSESLLMVTVFAAIVGCLIYVPQFLASVQTMEIVPSFAVGSAVGLRGFMSYIFGASLGTSLFGVMVDKMGWHGGFYLLMGGIVCCILFCYLSHRGALELEQQRKITEQEEARLALADAQ
;
A
#
# COMPACT_ATOMS: atom_id res chain seq x y z
N MET A 1 8.16 5.74 1.47
CA MET A 1 6.90 5.91 0.70
C MET A 1 6.08 7.12 1.16
N PRO A 2 6.62 8.35 1.20
CA PRO A 2 5.82 9.51 1.63
C PRO A 2 4.65 9.80 0.68
N LEU A 3 4.85 9.58 -0.63
CA LEU A 3 3.84 9.84 -1.65
C LEU A 3 2.62 8.91 -1.55
N ALA A 4 2.83 7.62 -1.23
CA ALA A 4 1.73 6.67 -1.03
C ALA A 4 0.83 7.06 0.15
N ILE A 5 1.43 7.55 1.24
CA ILE A 5 0.69 7.98 2.44
C ILE A 5 -0.17 9.20 2.11
N ILE A 6 0.39 10.19 1.40
CA ILE A 6 -0.35 11.39 0.97
C ILE A 6 -1.54 10.99 0.07
N CYS A 7 -1.33 10.10 -0.91
CA CYS A 7 -2.41 9.61 -1.76
C CYS A 7 -3.50 8.89 -0.96
N MET A 8 -3.13 8.04 0.01
CA MET A 8 -4.09 7.34 0.86
C MET A 8 -4.87 8.30 1.76
N THR A 9 -4.25 9.35 2.28
CA THR A 9 -4.95 10.40 3.04
C THR A 9 -5.93 11.18 2.17
N LEU A 10 -5.57 11.48 0.91
CA LEU A 10 -6.49 12.12 -0.04
C LEU A 10 -7.67 11.20 -0.39
N ILE A 11 -7.43 9.91 -0.62
CA ILE A 11 -8.49 8.92 -0.85
C ILE A 11 -9.47 8.88 0.33
N PHE A 12 -8.98 8.91 1.56
CA PHE A 12 -9.82 8.95 2.76
C PHE A 12 -10.76 10.17 2.77
N ILE A 13 -10.24 11.36 2.46
CA ILE A 13 -11.03 12.59 2.38
C ILE A 13 -12.06 12.51 1.23
N CYS A 14 -11.65 12.03 0.06
CA CYS A 14 -12.54 11.83 -1.08
C CYS A 14 -13.64 10.80 -0.78
N LEU A 15 -13.37 9.77 0.02
CA LEU A 15 -14.36 8.77 0.41
C LEU A 15 -15.42 9.37 1.34
N ILE A 16 -15.03 10.25 2.27
CA ILE A 16 -15.98 11.01 3.08
C ILE A 16 -16.85 11.91 2.19
N GLY A 17 -16.24 12.57 1.21
CA GLY A 17 -16.95 13.38 0.22
C GLY A 17 -17.96 12.58 -0.60
N TYR A 18 -17.56 11.38 -1.04
CA TYR A 18 -18.45 10.42 -1.71
C TYR A 18 -19.64 10.05 -0.82
N TRP A 19 -19.40 9.78 0.47
CA TRP A 19 -20.45 9.37 1.40
C TRP A 19 -21.45 10.48 1.74
N LYS A 20 -20.99 11.74 1.79
CA LYS A 20 -21.83 12.90 2.11
C LYS A 20 -22.53 13.54 0.91
N SER A 21 -22.17 13.14 -0.31
CA SER A 21 -22.69 13.75 -1.52
C SER A 21 -24.00 13.12 -1.99
N GLU A 22 -25.05 13.93 -2.13
CA GLU A 22 -26.36 13.49 -2.65
C GLU A 22 -26.50 13.69 -4.18
N SER A 23 -25.59 14.45 -4.80
CA SER A 23 -25.62 14.71 -6.25
C SER A 23 -24.82 13.66 -7.03
N LEU A 24 -25.45 13.09 -8.07
CA LEU A 24 -24.86 12.07 -8.94
C LEU A 24 -23.51 12.52 -9.53
N LEU A 25 -23.42 13.77 -10.00
CA LEU A 25 -22.19 14.32 -10.59
C LEU A 25 -21.03 14.33 -9.60
N MET A 26 -21.30 14.76 -8.36
CA MET A 26 -20.28 14.83 -7.31
C MET A 26 -19.83 13.43 -6.87
N VAL A 27 -20.77 12.48 -6.76
CA VAL A 27 -20.46 11.06 -6.49
C VAL A 27 -19.57 10.47 -7.57
N THR A 28 -19.85 10.73 -8.85
CA THR A 28 -19.03 10.24 -9.97
C THR A 28 -17.64 10.88 -9.98
N VAL A 29 -17.54 12.18 -9.71
CA VAL A 29 -16.24 12.89 -9.64
C VAL A 29 -15.39 12.34 -8.50
N PHE A 30 -15.93 12.16 -7.30
CA PHE A 30 -15.19 11.58 -6.18
C PHE A 30 -14.78 10.13 -6.46
N ALA A 31 -15.66 9.32 -7.06
CA ALA A 31 -15.34 7.95 -7.45
C ALA A 31 -14.21 7.91 -8.50
N ALA A 32 -14.24 8.81 -9.50
CA ALA A 32 -13.19 8.91 -10.50
C ALA A 32 -11.84 9.30 -9.87
N ILE A 33 -11.82 10.26 -8.96
CA ILE A 33 -10.60 10.67 -8.24
C ILE A 33 -10.05 9.51 -7.42
N VAL A 34 -10.89 8.80 -6.66
CA VAL A 34 -10.47 7.63 -5.88
C VAL A 34 -9.91 6.54 -6.79
N GLY A 35 -10.59 6.26 -7.91
CA GLY A 35 -10.17 5.27 -8.90
C GLY A 35 -8.84 5.62 -9.56
N CYS A 36 -8.55 6.89 -9.81
CA CYS A 36 -7.25 7.31 -10.31
C CYS A 36 -6.15 7.23 -9.23
N LEU A 37 -6.45 7.67 -8.01
CA LEU A 37 -5.47 7.77 -6.93
C LEU A 37 -5.03 6.41 -6.37
N ILE A 38 -5.87 5.38 -6.42
CA ILE A 38 -5.55 4.05 -5.86
C ILE A 38 -4.39 3.34 -6.60
N TYR A 39 -4.19 3.66 -7.89
CA TYR A 39 -3.09 3.08 -8.66
C TYR A 39 -1.71 3.54 -8.20
N VAL A 40 -1.60 4.76 -7.67
CA VAL A 40 -0.32 5.32 -7.19
C VAL A 40 0.30 4.50 -6.05
N PRO A 41 -0.39 4.28 -4.90
CA PRO A 41 0.16 3.45 -3.83
C PRO A 41 0.31 1.98 -4.25
N GLN A 42 -0.57 1.46 -5.11
CA GLN A 42 -0.47 0.10 -5.64
C GLN A 42 0.83 -0.12 -6.45
N PHE A 43 1.17 0.86 -7.30
CA PHE A 43 2.40 0.87 -8.09
C PHE A 43 3.63 1.02 -7.19
N LEU A 44 3.63 2.00 -6.28
CA LEU A 44 4.76 2.23 -5.37
C LEU A 44 5.06 1.01 -4.48
N ALA A 45 4.04 0.29 -4.01
CA ALA A 45 4.24 -0.94 -3.25
C ALA A 45 4.91 -2.05 -4.08
N SER A 46 4.68 -2.05 -5.41
CA SER A 46 5.37 -2.96 -6.33
C SER A 46 6.85 -2.60 -6.47
N VAL A 47 7.14 -1.32 -6.71
CA VAL A 47 8.52 -0.82 -6.85
C VAL A 47 9.30 -1.10 -5.58
N GLN A 48 8.73 -0.82 -4.41
CA GLN A 48 9.40 -1.07 -3.14
C GLN A 48 9.75 -2.54 -2.93
N THR A 49 8.87 -3.47 -3.34
CA THR A 49 9.18 -4.90 -3.25
C THR A 49 10.39 -5.23 -4.12
N MET A 50 10.48 -4.66 -5.31
CA MET A 50 11.59 -4.89 -6.24
C MET A 50 12.92 -4.32 -5.74
N GLU A 51 12.88 -3.19 -5.02
CA GLU A 51 14.08 -2.56 -4.45
C GLU A 51 14.62 -3.29 -3.22
N ILE A 52 13.74 -3.95 -2.45
CA ILE A 52 14.12 -4.65 -1.20
C ILE A 52 14.64 -6.06 -1.46
N VAL A 53 14.05 -6.76 -2.43
CA VAL A 53 14.39 -8.17 -2.68
C VAL A 53 15.58 -8.29 -3.63
N PRO A 54 16.42 -9.32 -3.46
CA PRO A 54 17.54 -9.53 -4.37
C PRO A 54 17.02 -9.85 -5.79
N SER A 55 17.78 -9.43 -6.80
CA SER A 55 17.39 -9.53 -8.21
C SER A 55 17.02 -10.94 -8.66
N PHE A 56 17.63 -11.98 -8.08
CA PHE A 56 17.33 -13.38 -8.39
C PHE A 56 15.98 -13.86 -7.84
N ALA A 57 15.46 -13.25 -6.77
CA ALA A 57 14.20 -13.64 -6.12
C ALA A 57 13.04 -12.67 -6.41
N VAL A 58 13.30 -11.60 -7.17
CA VAL A 58 12.33 -10.52 -7.42
C VAL A 58 11.05 -11.01 -8.07
N GLY A 59 11.17 -11.94 -9.03
CA GLY A 59 10.02 -12.49 -9.74
C GLY A 59 9.09 -13.28 -8.81
N SER A 60 9.66 -14.15 -7.97
CA SER A 60 8.89 -14.94 -7.00
C SER A 60 8.26 -14.06 -5.91
N ALA A 61 8.98 -13.07 -5.39
CA ALA A 61 8.46 -12.17 -4.37
C ALA A 61 7.31 -11.29 -4.88
N VAL A 62 7.46 -10.70 -6.07
CA VAL A 62 6.41 -9.89 -6.71
C VAL A 62 5.21 -10.76 -7.09
N GLY A 63 5.45 -11.97 -7.59
CA GLY A 63 4.40 -12.94 -7.93
C GLY A 63 3.58 -13.36 -6.72
N LEU A 64 4.23 -13.72 -5.60
CA LEU A 64 3.57 -14.09 -4.35
C LEU A 64 2.74 -12.92 -3.79
N ARG A 65 3.30 -11.70 -3.82
CA ARG A 65 2.60 -10.48 -3.41
C ARG A 65 1.37 -10.22 -4.28
N GLY A 66 1.49 -10.38 -5.59
CA GLY A 66 0.38 -10.26 -6.53
C GLY A 66 -0.72 -11.28 -6.25
N PHE A 67 -0.34 -12.56 -6.10
CA PHE A 67 -1.25 -13.64 -5.73
C PHE A 67 -2.00 -13.33 -4.42
N MET A 68 -1.28 -12.91 -3.39
CA MET A 68 -1.89 -12.56 -2.10
C MET A 68 -2.86 -11.37 -2.24
N SER A 69 -2.50 -10.35 -3.01
CA SER A 69 -3.35 -9.18 -3.24
C SER A 69 -4.62 -9.50 -4.02
N TYR A 70 -4.54 -10.33 -5.06
CA TYR A 70 -5.68 -10.62 -5.92
C TYR A 70 -6.56 -11.72 -5.35
N ILE A 71 -5.99 -12.87 -4.98
CA ILE A 71 -6.79 -14.01 -4.53
C ILE A 71 -7.35 -13.76 -3.13
N PHE A 72 -6.49 -13.41 -2.17
CA PHE A 72 -6.95 -13.16 -0.81
C PHE A 72 -7.51 -11.74 -0.69
N GLY A 73 -6.75 -10.73 -1.11
CA GLY A 73 -7.17 -9.33 -0.95
C GLY A 73 -8.47 -8.99 -1.69
N ALA A 74 -8.53 -9.20 -3.01
CA ALA A 74 -9.71 -8.81 -3.79
C ALA A 74 -10.93 -9.71 -3.50
N SER A 75 -10.74 -11.03 -3.43
CA SER A 75 -11.87 -11.94 -3.17
C SER A 75 -12.43 -11.79 -1.75
N LEU A 76 -11.56 -11.73 -0.72
CA LEU A 76 -12.03 -11.51 0.65
C LEU A 76 -12.58 -10.09 0.82
N GLY A 77 -11.93 -9.08 0.22
CA GLY A 77 -12.40 -7.70 0.29
C GLY A 77 -13.79 -7.52 -0.29
N THR A 78 -14.04 -8.08 -1.48
CA THR A 78 -15.36 -8.02 -2.13
C THR A 78 -16.41 -8.80 -1.34
N SER A 79 -16.07 -10.01 -0.89
CA SER A 79 -17.01 -10.84 -0.12
C SER A 79 -17.36 -10.21 1.23
N LEU A 80 -16.37 -9.68 1.94
CA LEU A 80 -16.55 -9.01 3.23
C LEU A 80 -17.34 -7.71 3.08
N PHE A 81 -17.06 -6.93 2.02
CA PHE A 81 -17.83 -5.74 1.70
C PHE A 81 -19.29 -6.08 1.42
N GLY A 82 -19.55 -7.12 0.61
CA GLY A 82 -20.90 -7.62 0.33
C GLY A 82 -21.66 -8.00 1.60
N VAL A 83 -21.07 -8.87 2.44
CA VAL A 83 -21.69 -9.30 3.70
C VAL A 83 -21.95 -8.12 4.65
N MET A 84 -21.05 -7.13 4.68
CA MET A 84 -21.22 -5.94 5.52
C MET A 84 -22.39 -5.07 5.02
N VAL A 85 -22.50 -4.89 3.71
CA VAL A 85 -23.59 -4.13 3.10
C VAL A 85 -24.93 -4.84 3.27
N ASP A 86 -24.97 -6.17 3.15
CA ASP A 86 -26.20 -6.94 3.33
C ASP A 86 -26.74 -6.85 4.77
N LYS A 87 -25.87 -6.81 5.79
CA LYS A 87 -26.28 -6.78 7.20
C LYS A 87 -26.48 -5.38 7.78
N MET A 88 -25.59 -4.44 7.44
CA MET A 88 -25.54 -3.09 8.03
C MET A 88 -25.90 -1.99 7.02
N GLY A 89 -26.27 -2.37 5.80
CA GLY A 89 -26.57 -1.43 4.72
C GLY A 89 -25.32 -0.71 4.21
N TRP A 90 -25.57 0.30 3.37
CA TRP A 90 -24.53 1.06 2.69
C TRP A 90 -23.55 1.75 3.65
N HIS A 91 -24.02 2.20 4.81
CA HIS A 91 -23.19 2.80 5.86
C HIS A 91 -22.16 1.82 6.43
N GLY A 92 -22.53 0.55 6.62
CA GLY A 92 -21.61 -0.50 7.06
C GLY A 92 -20.45 -0.72 6.08
N GLY A 93 -20.75 -0.70 4.77
CA GLY A 93 -19.74 -0.77 3.72
C GLY A 93 -18.71 0.36 3.81
N PHE A 94 -19.14 1.61 4.03
CA PHE A 94 -18.20 2.73 4.21
C PHE A 94 -17.36 2.60 5.47
N TYR A 95 -17.92 2.15 6.59
CA TYR A 95 -17.12 1.93 7.79
C TYR A 95 -16.03 0.88 7.55
N LEU A 96 -16.34 -0.18 6.80
CA LEU A 96 -15.35 -1.18 6.40
C LEU A 96 -14.24 -0.58 5.52
N LEU A 97 -14.61 0.21 4.50
CA LEU A 97 -13.65 0.87 3.61
C LEU A 97 -12.76 1.88 4.35
N MET A 98 -13.34 2.68 5.24
CA MET A 98 -12.61 3.65 6.07
C MET A 98 -11.63 2.94 7.01
N GLY A 99 -12.06 1.86 7.65
CA GLY A 99 -11.18 1.00 8.45
C GLY A 99 -10.04 0.41 7.62
N GLY A 100 -10.35 -0.07 6.41
CA GLY A 100 -9.37 -0.58 5.46
C GLY A 100 -8.32 0.46 5.05
N ILE A 101 -8.73 1.69 4.76
CA ILE A 101 -7.81 2.80 4.42
C ILE A 101 -6.92 3.14 5.61
N VAL A 102 -7.46 3.23 6.82
CA VAL A 102 -6.66 3.50 8.04
C VAL A 102 -5.63 2.39 8.27
N CYS A 103 -6.04 1.12 8.19
CA CYS A 103 -5.12 -0.02 8.27
C CYS A 103 -4.06 0.04 7.17
N CYS A 104 -4.43 0.42 5.95
CA CYS A 104 -3.49 0.56 4.84
C CYS A 104 -2.46 1.67 5.10
N ILE A 105 -2.88 2.83 5.61
CA ILE A 105 -1.97 3.92 6.01
C ILE A 105 -0.99 3.44 7.08
N LEU A 106 -1.47 2.72 8.10
CA LEU A 106 -0.61 2.15 9.14
C LEU A 106 0.42 1.16 8.56
N PHE A 107 0.00 0.27 7.66
CA PHE A 107 0.91 -0.66 7.00
C PHE A 107 1.88 0.03 6.03
N CYS A 108 1.46 1.07 5.31
CA CYS A 108 2.37 1.90 4.51
C CYS A 108 3.42 2.58 5.38
N TYR A 109 3.04 3.06 6.56
CA TYR A 109 3.98 3.64 7.52
C TYR A 109 4.98 2.60 8.04
N LEU A 110 4.50 1.43 8.48
CA LEU A 110 5.37 0.33 8.92
C LEU A 110 6.31 -0.15 7.82
N SER A 111 5.79 -0.31 6.60
CA SER A 111 6.57 -0.69 5.41
C SER A 111 7.65 0.33 5.10
N HIS A 112 7.34 1.63 5.23
CA HIS A 112 8.34 2.68 5.03
C HIS A 112 9.46 2.64 6.09
N ARG A 113 9.11 2.36 7.36
CA ARG A 113 10.09 2.19 8.43
C ARG A 113 11.00 0.98 8.17
N GLY A 114 10.43 -0.16 7.79
CA GLY A 114 11.21 -1.36 7.45
C GLY A 114 12.14 -1.15 6.25
N ALA A 115 11.71 -0.39 5.24
CA ALA A 115 12.57 -0.05 4.10
C ALA A 115 13.79 0.80 4.52
N LEU A 116 13.60 1.77 5.42
CA LEU A 116 14.69 2.60 5.94
C LEU A 116 15.70 1.79 6.76
N GLU A 117 15.23 0.83 7.56
CA GLU A 117 16.09 -0.05 8.35
C GLU A 117 16.96 -0.94 7.45
N LEU A 118 16.38 -1.46 6.36
CA LEU A 118 17.12 -2.25 5.35
C LEU A 118 18.18 -1.43 4.61
N GLU A 119 17.87 -0.19 4.23
CA GLU A 119 18.86 0.72 3.62
C GLU A 119 20.03 1.03 4.57
N GLN A 120 19.76 1.18 5.87
CA GLN A 120 20.79 1.42 6.88
C GLN A 120 21.71 0.21 7.04
N GLN A 121 21.13 -0.99 7.13
CA GLN A 121 21.92 -2.23 7.22
C GLN A 121 22.84 -2.41 6.02
N ARG A 122 22.33 -2.16 4.81
CA ARG A 122 23.12 -2.27 3.58
C ARG A 122 24.34 -1.33 3.58
N LYS A 123 24.16 -0.08 4.02
CA LYS A 123 25.27 0.89 4.15
C LYS A 123 26.32 0.45 5.17
N ILE A 124 25.90 -0.15 6.28
CA ILE A 124 26.81 -0.66 7.32
C ILE A 124 27.64 -1.81 6.74
N THR A 125 27.00 -2.77 6.07
CA THR A 125 27.69 -3.90 5.41
C THR A 125 28.68 -3.42 4.35
N GLU A 126 28.28 -2.47 3.48
CA GLU A 126 29.18 -1.88 2.47
C GLU A 126 30.38 -1.17 3.10
N GLN A 127 30.20 -0.48 4.24
CA GLN A 127 31.30 0.15 4.98
C GLN A 127 32.22 -0.87 5.65
N GLU A 128 31.68 -1.97 6.15
CA GLU A 128 32.44 -3.04 6.80
C GLU A 128 33.29 -3.81 5.78
N GLU A 129 32.73 -4.15 4.61
CA GLU A 129 33.47 -4.74 3.49
C GLU A 129 34.58 -3.80 3.00
N ALA A 130 34.31 -2.50 2.85
CA ALA A 130 35.31 -1.52 2.45
C ALA A 130 36.45 -1.39 3.49
N ARG A 131 36.14 -1.49 4.80
CA ARG A 131 37.15 -1.49 5.87
C ARG A 131 38.00 -2.75 5.86
N LEU A 132 37.39 -3.93 5.67
CA LEU A 132 38.12 -5.20 5.59
C LEU A 132 39.04 -5.21 4.36
N ALA A 133 38.56 -4.74 3.21
CA ALA A 133 39.38 -4.63 1.99
C ALA A 133 40.58 -3.68 2.15
N LEU A 134 40.44 -2.61 2.95
CA LEU A 134 41.57 -1.73 3.29
C LEU A 134 42.55 -2.40 4.27
N ALA A 135 42.07 -3.23 5.20
CA ALA A 135 42.91 -3.94 6.16
C ALA A 135 43.71 -5.08 5.51
N ASP A 136 43.15 -5.81 4.54
CA ASP A 136 43.85 -6.85 3.78
C ASP A 136 44.90 -6.29 2.80
N ALA A 137 44.81 -4.99 2.46
CA ALA A 137 45.74 -4.32 1.56
C ALA A 137 47.00 -3.76 2.28
N GLN A 138 47.07 -3.83 3.62
CA GLN A 138 48.19 -3.36 4.44
C GLN A 138 49.07 -4.51 4.94
#